data_AF-A4TX96-F1
#
_entry.id   AF-A4TX96-F1
#
_cell.length_a   1.000
_cell.length_b   1.000
_cell.length_c   1.000
_cell.angle_alpha   90.00
_cell.angle_beta   90.00
_cell.angle_gamma   90.00
#
_symmetry.space_group_name_H-M   'P 1'
#
loop_
_entity.id
_entity.type
_entity.pdbx_description
1 polymer ?
#
loop_
_entity_poly.entity_id
_entity_poly.type
_entity_poly.pdbx_seq_one_letter_code
_entity_poly.pdbx_strand_id
1 'polypeptide(L)'
;MNPPTSYNQGYYNDAFGCLDDLVFRRRWARACALIGGYSGLSCDAALEFGAGLGQNLAEIQATEKWAVDINHTSAQACRSQGFEWRDSLDGIPADHFDVILAHHSLEHVPDPHAILLQLRDKTKADGRLFIAVPVEDGAVPKEVDGFDLQRHLYSWTPNTLKNLCLISGWRPLWIRRRCGRGLHRTLALAERAPRLFLALRDGADRYLPRSTGEIVVCCRPE
;
A
#
# COMPACT_ATOMS: atom_id res chain seq x y z
N MET A 1 21.36 -21.31 -2.68
CA MET A 1 21.24 -20.21 -3.66
C MET A 1 20.41 -19.13 -2.99
N ASN A 2 20.97 -17.94 -2.80
CA ASN A 2 20.17 -16.80 -2.35
C ASN A 2 19.09 -16.55 -3.40
N PRO A 3 17.81 -16.39 -3.04
CA PRO A 3 16.82 -15.94 -4.01
C PRO A 3 17.33 -14.64 -4.61
N PRO A 4 17.17 -14.42 -5.93
CA PRO A 4 17.62 -13.18 -6.54
C PRO A 4 16.92 -12.02 -5.81
N THR A 5 17.72 -11.17 -5.17
CA THR A 5 17.29 -9.86 -4.65
C THR A 5 16.89 -9.00 -5.85
N SER A 6 15.70 -9.24 -6.41
CA SER A 6 15.36 -8.79 -7.77
C SER A 6 14.56 -7.48 -7.85
N TYR A 7 14.36 -6.79 -6.73
CA TYR A 7 13.76 -5.45 -6.70
C TYR A 7 14.85 -4.39 -6.95
N ASN A 8 15.56 -4.54 -8.07
CA ASN A 8 16.62 -3.63 -8.47
C ASN A 8 16.05 -2.36 -9.13
N GLN A 9 16.93 -1.40 -9.47
CA GLN A 9 16.52 -0.16 -10.14
C GLN A 9 15.75 -0.41 -11.45
N GLY A 10 16.04 -1.50 -12.17
CA GLY A 10 15.32 -1.86 -13.40
C GLY A 10 13.85 -2.17 -13.14
N TYR A 11 13.56 -3.01 -12.15
CA TYR A 11 12.18 -3.27 -11.72
C TYR A 11 11.44 -1.98 -11.35
N TYR A 12 12.10 -1.07 -10.61
CA TYR A 12 11.46 0.18 -10.20
C TYR A 12 11.19 1.12 -11.38
N ASN A 13 12.12 1.22 -12.34
CA ASN A 13 11.90 2.04 -13.54
C ASN A 13 10.69 1.52 -14.34
N ASP A 14 10.55 0.19 -14.46
CA ASP A 14 9.44 -0.42 -15.18
C ASP A 14 8.11 -0.30 -14.41
N ALA A 15 8.12 -0.53 -13.09
CA ALA A 15 6.93 -0.51 -12.24
C ALA A 15 6.46 0.91 -11.89
N PHE A 16 7.39 1.85 -11.69
CA PHE A 16 7.13 3.19 -11.18
C PHE A 16 7.50 4.32 -12.15
N GLY A 17 7.99 4.05 -13.36
CA GLY A 17 8.34 5.10 -14.33
C GLY A 17 7.18 6.04 -14.66
N CYS A 18 5.93 5.57 -14.57
CA CYS A 18 4.75 6.43 -14.72
C CYS A 18 4.59 7.46 -13.59
N LEU A 19 5.17 7.21 -12.42
CA LEU A 19 5.20 8.14 -11.30
C LEU A 19 6.29 9.20 -11.46
N ASP A 20 7.18 9.15 -12.47
CA ASP A 20 8.16 10.22 -12.71
C ASP A 20 7.48 11.55 -13.07
N ASP A 21 6.27 11.50 -13.65
CA ASP A 21 5.40 12.66 -13.76
C ASP A 21 4.83 13.01 -12.36
N LEU A 22 5.31 14.13 -11.81
CA LEU A 22 4.91 14.63 -10.49
C LEU A 22 3.39 14.88 -10.37
N VAL A 23 2.73 15.33 -11.45
CA VAL A 23 1.28 15.59 -11.44
C VAL A 23 0.52 14.26 -11.39
N PHE A 24 0.95 13.28 -12.19
CA PHE A 24 0.39 11.94 -12.15
C PHE A 24 0.58 11.30 -10.78
N ARG A 25 1.80 11.33 -10.23
CA ARG A 25 2.14 10.80 -8.90
C ARG A 25 1.26 11.39 -7.81
N ARG A 26 1.10 12.71 -7.80
CA ARG A 26 0.25 13.41 -6.81
C ARG A 26 -1.20 12.97 -6.92
N ARG A 27 -1.75 12.91 -8.14
CA ARG A 27 -3.13 12.47 -8.35
C ARG A 27 -3.35 11.01 -7.97
N TRP A 28 -2.36 10.17 -8.26
CA TRP A 28 -2.36 8.77 -7.87
C TRP A 28 -2.39 8.63 -6.35
N ALA A 29 -1.44 9.24 -5.64
CA ALA A 29 -1.42 9.23 -4.17
C ALA A 29 -2.73 9.74 -3.56
N ARG A 30 -3.27 10.84 -4.12
CA ARG A 30 -4.56 11.38 -3.69
C ARG A 30 -5.72 10.40 -3.88
N ALA A 31 -5.74 9.70 -5.00
CA ALA A 31 -6.73 8.67 -5.29
C ALA A 31 -6.59 7.49 -4.32
N CYS A 32 -5.37 6.99 -4.08
CA CYS A 32 -5.08 5.93 -3.10
C CYS A 32 -5.55 6.33 -1.70
N ALA A 33 -5.28 7.56 -1.26
CA ALA A 33 -5.73 8.06 0.05
C ALA A 33 -7.24 8.09 0.20
N LEU A 34 -7.96 8.50 -0.85
CA LEU A 34 -9.43 8.49 -0.85
C LEU A 34 -9.99 7.05 -0.84
N ILE A 35 -9.45 6.19 -1.71
CA ILE A 35 -9.93 4.80 -1.88
C ILE A 35 -9.64 3.97 -0.62
N GLY A 36 -8.42 4.09 -0.08
CA GLY A 36 -7.94 3.44 1.12
C GLY A 36 -8.45 4.08 2.42
N GLY A 37 -9.20 5.18 2.35
CA GLY A 37 -9.88 5.75 3.52
C GLY A 37 -8.96 6.39 4.56
N TYR A 38 -7.75 6.81 4.15
CA TYR A 38 -6.79 7.53 5.01
C TYR A 38 -6.59 9.00 4.58
N SER A 39 -7.38 9.48 3.61
CA SER A 39 -7.39 10.88 3.19
C SER A 39 -7.80 11.82 4.34
N GLY A 40 -6.99 12.83 4.60
CA GLY A 40 -7.27 13.86 5.62
C GLY A 40 -7.06 13.40 7.06
N LEU A 41 -6.39 12.27 7.29
CA LEU A 41 -5.94 11.89 8.62
C LEU A 41 -4.86 12.87 9.10
N SER A 42 -5.00 13.28 10.36
CA SER A 42 -3.99 14.02 11.12
C SER A 42 -3.58 13.18 12.32
N CYS A 43 -2.28 13.05 12.58
CA CYS A 43 -1.71 12.26 13.67
C CYS A 43 -0.32 12.76 14.07
N ASP A 44 0.28 12.18 15.09
CA ASP A 44 1.63 12.56 15.52
C ASP A 44 2.68 11.82 14.69
N ALA A 45 2.56 10.49 14.58
CA ALA A 45 3.53 9.65 13.88
C ALA A 45 2.86 8.69 12.88
N ALA A 46 3.36 8.70 11.65
CA ALA A 46 2.93 7.80 10.58
C ALA A 46 4.09 7.00 9.99
N LEU A 47 3.84 5.75 9.61
CA LEU A 47 4.80 4.88 8.92
C LEU A 47 4.20 4.30 7.63
N GLU A 48 5.00 4.14 6.57
CA GLU A 48 4.64 3.34 5.40
C GLU A 48 5.65 2.20 5.18
N PHE A 49 5.15 0.97 5.11
CA PHE A 49 5.91 -0.23 4.77
C PHE A 49 5.81 -0.51 3.26
N GLY A 50 6.97 -0.59 2.60
CA GLY A 50 7.07 -0.56 1.13
C GLY A 50 6.77 0.83 0.58
N ALA A 51 7.39 1.86 1.17
CA ALA A 51 7.05 3.25 0.90
C ALA A 51 7.32 3.72 -0.54
N GLY A 52 8.20 3.04 -1.28
CA GLY A 52 8.64 3.48 -2.59
C GLY A 52 9.12 4.93 -2.52
N LEU A 53 8.59 5.79 -3.39
CA LEU A 53 8.96 7.22 -3.40
C LEU A 53 8.28 8.06 -2.30
N GLY A 54 7.53 7.42 -1.38
CA GLY A 54 6.87 8.05 -0.23
C GLY A 54 5.58 8.80 -0.59
N GLN A 55 5.05 8.62 -1.80
CA GLN A 55 3.92 9.40 -2.31
C GLN A 55 2.63 9.20 -1.50
N ASN A 56 2.37 8.00 -0.97
CA ASN A 56 1.16 7.76 -0.17
C ASN A 56 1.32 8.31 1.24
N LEU A 57 2.47 8.08 1.89
CA LEU A 57 2.82 8.67 3.18
C LEU A 57 2.77 10.20 3.16
N ALA A 58 3.06 10.83 2.02
CA ALA A 58 2.94 12.27 1.85
C ALA A 58 1.50 12.80 2.05
N GLU A 59 0.47 11.99 1.76
CA GLU A 59 -0.95 12.38 1.91
C GLU A 59 -1.46 12.40 3.37
N ILE A 60 -0.73 11.78 4.30
CA ILE A 60 -1.07 11.82 5.74
C ILE A 60 -0.54 13.13 6.34
N GLN A 61 -1.34 13.83 7.14
CA GLN A 61 -0.84 14.96 7.92
C GLN A 61 -0.23 14.40 9.23
N ALA A 62 1.09 14.37 9.33
CA ALA A 62 1.78 13.85 10.51
C ALA A 62 2.99 14.71 10.87
N THR A 63 3.26 14.85 12.17
CA THR A 63 4.45 15.55 12.68
C THR A 63 5.72 14.76 12.35
N GLU A 64 5.63 13.44 12.44
CA GLU A 64 6.71 12.50 12.17
C GLU A 64 6.28 11.47 11.13
N LYS A 65 7.17 11.19 10.16
CA LYS A 65 6.89 10.27 9.05
C LYS A 65 8.06 9.33 8.80
N TRP A 66 7.80 8.03 8.83
CA TRP A 66 8.80 6.99 8.60
C TRP A 66 8.48 6.21 7.32
N ALA A 67 9.46 6.08 6.45
CA ALA A 67 9.38 5.32 5.22
C ALA A 67 10.27 4.08 5.33
N VAL A 68 9.70 2.90 5.19
CA VAL A 68 10.43 1.63 5.20
C VAL A 68 10.38 1.02 3.82
N ASP A 69 11.54 0.83 3.19
CA ASP A 69 11.61 0.25 1.84
C ASP A 69 12.96 -0.44 1.62
N ILE A 70 12.95 -1.65 1.05
CA ILE A 70 14.18 -2.42 0.81
C ILE A 70 15.06 -1.79 -0.28
N ASN A 71 14.48 -0.99 -1.17
CA ASN A 71 15.22 -0.37 -2.25
C ASN A 71 15.87 0.94 -1.79
N HIS A 72 17.18 0.93 -1.62
CA HIS A 72 17.98 2.10 -1.25
C HIS A 72 17.82 3.30 -2.19
N THR A 73 17.38 3.13 -3.44
CA THR A 73 17.18 4.28 -4.34
C THR A 73 15.96 5.13 -3.98
N SER A 74 15.04 4.59 -3.19
CA SER A 74 13.94 5.36 -2.58
C SER A 74 14.38 6.30 -1.45
N ALA A 75 15.54 6.03 -0.83
CA ALA A 75 15.99 6.73 0.37
C ALA A 75 16.14 8.24 0.14
N GLN A 76 16.71 8.63 -0.99
CA GLN A 76 16.89 10.04 -1.33
C GLN A 76 15.54 10.74 -1.52
N ALA A 77 14.59 10.10 -2.21
CA ALA A 77 13.26 10.66 -2.44
C ALA A 77 12.50 10.87 -1.13
N CYS A 78 12.52 9.88 -0.23
CA CYS A 78 11.86 9.99 1.09
C CYS A 78 12.52 11.05 1.97
N ARG A 79 13.86 11.04 2.10
CA ARG A 79 14.60 12.03 2.90
C ARG A 79 14.42 13.46 2.40
N SER A 80 14.32 13.67 1.08
CA SER A 80 14.06 14.98 0.49
C SER A 80 12.68 15.57 0.86
N GLN A 81 11.74 14.71 1.27
CA GLN A 81 10.43 15.09 1.78
C GLN A 81 10.41 15.25 3.30
N GLY A 82 11.55 15.06 3.97
CA GLY A 82 11.69 15.12 5.42
C GLY A 82 11.29 13.84 6.15
N PHE A 83 11.16 12.71 5.45
CA PHE A 83 10.81 11.43 6.09
C PHE A 83 12.06 10.75 6.63
N GLU A 84 11.92 10.07 7.77
CA GLU A 84 12.92 9.14 8.28
C GLU A 84 12.88 7.85 7.45
N TRP A 85 13.97 7.51 6.78
CA TRP A 85 14.02 6.34 5.89
C TRP A 85 14.80 5.18 6.51
N ARG A 86 14.25 3.97 6.43
CA ARG A 86 14.84 2.70 6.89
C ARG A 86 14.73 1.64 5.79
N ASP A 87 15.70 0.73 5.72
CA ASP A 87 15.70 -0.42 4.79
C ASP A 87 14.91 -1.63 5.31
N SER A 88 14.57 -1.61 6.59
CA SER A 88 13.91 -2.71 7.31
C SER A 88 13.11 -2.17 8.49
N LEU A 89 12.31 -3.05 9.09
CA LEU A 89 11.54 -2.77 10.30
C LEU A 89 12.42 -2.83 11.57
N ASP A 90 13.70 -3.19 11.44
CA ASP A 90 14.63 -3.32 12.56
C ASP A 90 14.97 -1.96 13.16
N GLY A 91 15.01 -1.89 14.50
CA GLY A 91 15.31 -0.65 15.22
C GLY A 91 14.21 0.42 15.17
N ILE A 92 13.09 0.17 14.50
CA ILE A 92 11.92 1.06 14.53
C ILE A 92 11.19 0.89 15.88
N PRO A 93 10.87 1.98 16.59
CA PRO A 93 10.28 1.95 17.92
C PRO A 93 8.95 1.17 17.98
N ALA A 94 8.72 0.49 19.09
CA ALA A 94 7.46 -0.18 19.41
C ALA A 94 6.42 0.84 19.92
N ASP A 95 5.12 0.54 19.78
CA ASP A 95 4.00 1.34 20.33
C ASP A 95 4.09 2.85 19.97
N HIS A 96 4.52 3.17 18.75
CA HIS A 96 4.90 4.54 18.37
C HIS A 96 4.00 5.17 17.30
N PHE A 97 3.51 4.40 16.33
CA PHE A 97 2.79 4.95 15.19
C PHE A 97 1.29 4.96 15.40
N ASP A 98 0.66 6.10 15.13
CA ASP A 98 -0.80 6.26 15.09
C ASP A 98 -1.38 5.67 13.81
N VAL A 99 -0.65 5.78 12.70
CA VAL A 99 -1.05 5.30 11.38
C VAL A 99 0.09 4.55 10.73
N ILE A 100 -0.20 3.33 10.27
CA ILE A 100 0.69 2.55 9.41
C ILE A 100 -0.01 2.31 8.08
N LEU A 101 0.73 2.48 6.98
CA LEU A 101 0.33 2.10 5.63
C LEU A 101 1.14 0.88 5.15
N ALA A 102 0.49 -0.05 4.46
CA ALA A 102 1.12 -1.11 3.68
C ALA A 102 0.41 -1.21 2.32
N HIS A 103 0.88 -0.44 1.34
CA HIS A 103 0.20 -0.26 0.07
C HIS A 103 0.95 -0.97 -1.07
N HIS A 104 0.38 -2.07 -1.56
CA HIS A 104 0.97 -2.94 -2.59
C HIS A 104 2.41 -3.38 -2.24
N SER A 105 2.59 -3.82 -1.00
CA SER A 105 3.88 -4.28 -0.47
C SER A 105 3.86 -5.67 0.15
N LEU A 106 2.70 -6.17 0.62
CA LEU A 106 2.60 -7.47 1.29
C LEU A 106 2.67 -8.66 0.31
N GLU A 107 2.39 -8.45 -0.97
CA GLU A 107 2.50 -9.42 -2.08
C GLU A 107 3.93 -9.86 -2.31
N HIS A 108 4.87 -8.98 -2.00
CA HIS A 108 6.26 -9.11 -2.38
C HIS A 108 7.10 -9.71 -1.25
N VAL A 109 6.55 -9.82 -0.04
CA VAL A 109 7.28 -10.35 1.11
C VAL A 109 7.08 -11.86 1.22
N PRO A 110 8.13 -12.66 1.49
CA PRO A 110 7.99 -14.11 1.64
C PRO A 110 7.07 -14.51 2.79
N ASP A 111 7.02 -13.72 3.87
CA ASP A 111 6.22 -13.99 5.06
C ASP A 111 5.40 -12.76 5.47
N PRO A 112 4.20 -12.56 4.88
CA PRO A 112 3.34 -11.43 5.23
C PRO A 112 2.79 -11.53 6.66
N HIS A 113 2.71 -12.73 7.24
CA HIS A 113 2.30 -12.90 8.62
C HIS A 113 3.33 -12.31 9.59
N ALA A 114 4.62 -12.60 9.38
CA ALA A 114 5.71 -12.02 10.17
C ALA A 114 5.78 -10.50 10.05
N ILE A 115 5.57 -9.95 8.85
CA ILE A 115 5.50 -8.49 8.66
C ILE A 115 4.34 -7.89 9.44
N LEU A 116 3.14 -8.47 9.38
CA LEU A 116 1.98 -7.96 10.11
C LEU A 116 2.17 -8.01 11.63
N LEU A 117 2.87 -9.02 12.17
CA LEU A 117 3.25 -9.05 13.59
C LEU A 117 4.19 -7.89 13.94
N GLN A 118 5.23 -7.65 13.14
CA GLN A 118 6.16 -6.55 13.38
C GLN A 118 5.50 -5.17 13.26
N LEU A 119 4.59 -4.99 12.30
CA LEU A 119 3.83 -3.75 12.18
C LEU A 119 2.90 -3.55 13.38
N ARG A 120 2.29 -4.63 13.90
CA ARG A 120 1.46 -4.55 15.10
C ARG A 120 2.27 -4.06 16.29
N ASP A 121 3.45 -4.61 16.51
CA ASP A 121 4.33 -4.24 17.63
C ASP A 121 4.76 -2.77 17.59
N LYS A 122 4.76 -2.15 16.41
CA LYS A 122 5.12 -0.74 16.18
C LYS A 122 3.94 0.22 16.32
N THR A 123 2.71 -0.30 16.30
CA THR A 123 1.50 0.51 16.27
C THR A 123 1.01 0.79 17.69
N LYS A 124 0.57 2.01 17.94
CA LYS A 124 -0.09 2.38 19.19
C LYS A 124 -1.36 1.56 19.43
N ALA A 125 -1.75 1.36 20.68
CA ALA A 125 -2.98 0.65 21.04
C ALA A 125 -4.26 1.18 20.33
N ASP A 126 -4.35 2.49 20.10
CA ASP A 126 -5.45 3.15 19.36
C ASP A 126 -5.13 3.46 17.89
N GLY A 127 -3.94 3.06 17.45
CA GLY A 127 -3.44 3.25 16.10
C GLY A 127 -4.17 2.39 15.07
N ARG A 128 -3.89 2.66 13.79
CA ARG A 128 -4.55 2.00 12.66
C ARG A 128 -3.55 1.57 11.60
N LEU A 129 -3.77 0.36 11.07
CA LEU A 129 -3.10 -0.14 9.89
C LEU A 129 -4.04 -0.07 8.69
N PHE A 130 -3.58 0.52 7.60
CA PHE A 130 -4.26 0.51 6.31
C PHE A 130 -3.46 -0.34 5.33
N ILE A 131 -4.10 -1.39 4.80
CA ILE A 131 -3.48 -2.30 3.83
C ILE A 131 -4.21 -2.15 2.51
N ALA A 132 -3.45 -2.08 1.42
CA ALA A 132 -3.96 -2.25 0.06
C ALA A 132 -3.17 -3.38 -0.62
N VAL A 133 -3.86 -4.36 -1.19
CA VAL A 133 -3.25 -5.46 -1.96
C VAL A 133 -4.01 -5.71 -3.26
N PRO A 134 -3.35 -6.15 -4.34
CA PRO A 134 -4.00 -6.36 -5.63
C PRO A 134 -5.01 -7.50 -5.60
N VAL A 135 -5.97 -7.39 -6.50
CA VAL A 135 -6.87 -8.47 -6.89
C VAL A 135 -6.33 -9.06 -8.18
N GLU A 136 -5.82 -10.29 -8.08
CA GLU A 136 -5.42 -11.10 -9.23
C GLU A 136 -6.61 -11.86 -9.81
N ASP A 137 -6.64 -12.00 -11.14
CA ASP A 137 -7.69 -12.74 -11.84
C ASP A 137 -7.48 -14.27 -11.84
N GLY A 138 -6.29 -14.73 -11.41
CA GLY A 138 -5.92 -16.14 -11.35
C GLY A 138 -5.66 -16.76 -12.73
N ALA A 139 -5.34 -15.95 -13.74
CA ALA A 139 -5.00 -16.45 -15.06
C ALA A 139 -3.78 -17.39 -15.01
N VAL A 140 -3.82 -18.42 -15.86
CA VAL A 140 -2.69 -19.34 -16.02
C VAL A 140 -1.52 -18.58 -16.65
N PRO A 141 -0.31 -18.61 -16.04
CA PRO A 141 0.86 -17.96 -16.61
C PRO A 141 1.13 -18.45 -18.03
N LYS A 142 1.46 -17.52 -18.93
CA LYS A 142 1.85 -17.86 -20.31
C LYS A 142 3.27 -18.43 -20.38
N GLU A 143 4.12 -18.04 -19.43
CA GLU A 143 5.47 -18.54 -19.28
C GLU A 143 5.58 -19.27 -17.94
N VAL A 144 6.20 -20.45 -17.97
CA VAL A 144 6.40 -21.31 -16.79
C VAL A 144 7.74 -21.00 -16.13
N ASP A 145 8.73 -20.58 -16.92
CA ASP A 145 10.09 -20.31 -16.47
C ASP A 145 10.30 -18.80 -16.30
N GLY A 146 10.21 -18.32 -15.06
CA GLY A 146 10.50 -16.92 -14.72
C GLY A 146 9.47 -16.29 -13.80
N PHE A 147 9.77 -15.07 -13.35
CA PHE A 147 8.79 -14.23 -12.66
C PHE A 147 8.00 -13.42 -13.67
N ASP A 148 6.73 -13.15 -13.35
CA ASP A 148 5.96 -12.13 -14.04
C ASP A 148 6.54 -10.72 -13.77
N LEU A 149 6.03 -9.72 -14.47
CA LEU A 149 6.52 -8.33 -14.35
C LEU A 149 6.36 -7.80 -12.92
N GLN A 150 5.29 -8.18 -12.20
CA GLN A 150 5.00 -7.65 -10.88
C GLN A 150 5.66 -8.46 -9.76
N ARG A 151 5.98 -9.75 -9.99
CA ARG A 151 6.66 -10.61 -9.02
C ARG A 151 5.85 -10.75 -7.73
N HIS A 152 4.53 -10.90 -7.84
CA HIS A 152 3.66 -11.17 -6.70
C HIS A 152 3.83 -12.61 -6.23
N LEU A 153 4.12 -12.80 -4.94
CA LEU A 153 4.22 -14.13 -4.32
C LEU A 153 2.85 -14.65 -3.86
N TYR A 154 1.89 -13.75 -3.64
CA TYR A 154 0.58 -14.03 -3.09
C TYR A 154 -0.53 -13.42 -3.93
N SER A 155 -1.68 -14.12 -3.94
CA SER A 155 -2.96 -13.56 -4.39
C SER A 155 -3.94 -13.60 -3.23
N TRP A 156 -4.86 -12.63 -3.19
CA TRP A 156 -5.77 -12.50 -2.06
C TRP A 156 -7.22 -12.42 -2.46
N THR A 157 -8.03 -12.96 -1.56
CA THR A 157 -9.45 -12.64 -1.47
C THR A 157 -9.66 -11.79 -0.21
N PRO A 158 -10.77 -11.04 -0.10
CA PRO A 158 -11.08 -10.33 1.14
C PRO A 158 -11.09 -11.24 2.37
N ASN A 159 -11.53 -12.50 2.23
CA ASN A 159 -11.57 -13.44 3.33
C ASN A 159 -10.17 -13.93 3.74
N THR A 160 -9.28 -14.23 2.80
CA THR A 160 -7.92 -14.67 3.14
C THR A 160 -7.11 -13.56 3.78
N LEU A 161 -7.22 -12.32 3.27
CA LEU A 161 -6.60 -11.15 3.90
C LEU A 161 -7.15 -10.88 5.31
N LYS A 162 -8.47 -10.96 5.50
CA LYS A 162 -9.11 -10.81 6.82
C LYS A 162 -8.58 -11.84 7.81
N ASN A 163 -8.51 -13.11 7.41
CA ASN A 163 -8.03 -14.18 8.29
C ASN A 163 -6.56 -13.98 8.66
N LEU A 164 -5.73 -13.54 7.71
CA LEU A 164 -4.34 -13.20 7.96
C LEU A 164 -4.21 -12.04 8.96
N CYS A 165 -5.03 -10.99 8.82
CA CYS A 165 -5.06 -9.91 9.80
C CYS A 165 -5.39 -10.43 11.21
N LEU A 166 -6.46 -11.24 11.33
CA LEU A 166 -6.91 -11.76 12.62
C LEU A 166 -5.83 -12.59 13.33
N ILE A 167 -5.18 -13.52 12.63
CA ILE A 167 -4.14 -14.36 13.24
C ILE A 167 -2.88 -13.57 13.60
N SER A 168 -2.62 -12.45 12.91
CA SER A 168 -1.54 -11.51 13.24
C SER A 168 -1.88 -10.53 14.38
N GLY A 169 -3.02 -10.67 15.05
CA GLY A 169 -3.44 -9.78 16.14
C GLY A 169 -3.97 -8.42 15.67
N TRP A 170 -4.51 -8.38 14.45
CA TRP A 170 -5.20 -7.22 13.90
C TRP A 170 -6.70 -7.49 13.82
N ARG A 171 -7.50 -6.55 14.32
CA ARG A 171 -8.96 -6.57 14.15
C ARG A 171 -9.38 -5.66 12.99
N PRO A 172 -9.91 -6.22 11.89
CA PRO A 172 -10.44 -5.41 10.80
C PRO A 172 -11.64 -4.55 11.24
N LEU A 173 -11.60 -3.26 10.93
CA LEU A 173 -12.70 -2.32 11.11
C LEU A 173 -13.63 -2.31 9.89
N TRP A 174 -13.04 -2.40 8.70
CA TRP A 174 -13.75 -2.57 7.45
C TRP A 174 -12.83 -3.19 6.40
N ILE A 175 -13.43 -3.85 5.41
CA ILE A 175 -12.75 -4.38 4.24
C ILE A 175 -13.57 -4.05 2.99
N ARG A 176 -12.90 -3.60 1.92
CA ARG A 176 -13.56 -3.26 0.66
C ARG A 176 -12.74 -3.80 -0.50
N ARG A 177 -13.44 -4.24 -1.54
CA ARG A 177 -12.81 -4.53 -2.84
C ARG A 177 -13.13 -3.37 -3.78
N ARG A 178 -12.10 -2.88 -4.46
CA ARG A 178 -12.14 -1.70 -5.32
C ARG A 178 -11.80 -2.11 -6.73
N CYS A 179 -12.63 -1.73 -7.69
CA CYS A 179 -12.46 -2.03 -9.11
C CYS A 179 -11.40 -1.10 -9.70
N GLY A 180 -10.36 -1.68 -10.31
CA GLY A 180 -9.30 -0.90 -10.97
C GLY A 180 -9.76 -0.24 -12.28
N ARG A 181 -10.89 -0.69 -12.85
CA ARG A 181 -11.35 -0.25 -14.18
C ARG A 181 -11.68 1.24 -14.18
N GLY A 182 -11.00 1.99 -15.06
CA GLY A 182 -11.20 3.43 -15.23
C GLY A 182 -10.57 4.31 -14.15
N LEU A 183 -9.78 3.74 -13.22
CA LEU A 183 -9.09 4.52 -12.18
C LEU A 183 -8.21 5.61 -12.80
N HIS A 184 -7.29 5.24 -13.70
CA HIS A 184 -6.38 6.19 -14.38
C HIS A 184 -7.12 7.35 -15.08
N ARG A 185 -8.33 7.10 -15.61
CA ARG A 185 -9.14 8.12 -16.31
C ARG A 185 -9.83 9.11 -15.38
N THR A 186 -9.92 8.79 -14.10
CA THR A 186 -10.66 9.56 -13.10
C THR A 186 -9.75 10.20 -12.05
N LEU A 187 -8.43 10.02 -12.15
CA LEU A 187 -7.45 10.58 -11.20
C LEU A 187 -7.57 12.10 -11.02
N ALA A 188 -7.87 12.85 -12.08
CA ALA A 188 -8.07 14.31 -11.97
C ALA A 188 -9.27 14.69 -11.08
N LEU A 189 -10.25 13.81 -10.91
CA LEU A 189 -11.40 14.03 -10.02
C LEU A 189 -11.02 13.85 -8.55
N ALA A 190 -9.99 13.05 -8.24
CA ALA A 190 -9.53 12.87 -6.86
C ALA A 190 -9.08 14.20 -6.22
N GLU A 191 -8.50 15.09 -7.02
CA GLU A 191 -8.12 16.44 -6.60
C GLU A 191 -9.29 17.42 -6.64
N ARG A 192 -10.02 17.46 -7.76
CA ARG A 192 -11.00 18.54 -8.04
C ARG A 192 -12.38 18.31 -7.45
N ALA A 193 -12.78 17.04 -7.31
CA ALA A 193 -14.12 16.65 -6.90
C ALA A 193 -14.10 15.30 -6.17
N PRO A 194 -13.45 15.20 -4.98
CA PRO A 194 -13.20 13.92 -4.30
C PRO A 194 -14.47 13.13 -3.98
N ARG A 195 -15.59 13.81 -3.70
CA ARG A 195 -16.89 13.15 -3.49
C ARG A 195 -17.42 12.49 -4.76
N LEU A 196 -17.31 13.19 -5.90
CA LEU A 196 -17.71 12.63 -7.20
C LEU A 196 -16.79 11.47 -7.59
N PHE A 197 -15.48 11.61 -7.36
CA PHE A 197 -14.52 10.54 -7.56
C PHE A 197 -14.94 9.27 -6.80
N LEU A 198 -15.18 9.38 -5.49
CA LEU A 198 -15.61 8.25 -4.67
C LEU A 198 -16.95 7.66 -5.13
N ALA A 199 -17.94 8.49 -5.46
CA ALA A 199 -19.23 8.01 -5.98
C ALA A 199 -19.07 7.21 -7.29
N LEU A 200 -18.20 7.66 -8.20
CA LEU A 200 -17.87 6.92 -9.42
C LEU A 200 -17.13 5.60 -9.14
N ARG A 201 -16.32 5.54 -8.07
CA ARG A 201 -15.64 4.30 -7.65
C ARG A 201 -16.61 3.31 -7.02
N ASP A 202 -17.45 3.77 -6.10
CA ASP A 202 -18.49 2.93 -5.49
C ASP A 202 -19.46 2.37 -6.55
N GLY A 203 -19.79 3.16 -7.58
CA GLY A 203 -20.56 2.69 -8.74
C GLY A 203 -19.84 1.60 -9.53
N ALA A 204 -18.55 1.80 -9.84
CA ALA A 204 -17.75 0.78 -10.54
C ALA A 204 -17.63 -0.52 -9.74
N ASP A 205 -17.42 -0.44 -8.43
CA ASP A 205 -17.33 -1.60 -7.54
C ASP A 205 -18.62 -2.44 -7.52
N ARG A 206 -19.76 -1.78 -7.75
CA ARG A 206 -21.08 -2.41 -7.79
C ARG A 206 -21.40 -3.05 -9.14
N TYR A 207 -21.03 -2.41 -10.25
CA TYR A 207 -21.56 -2.77 -11.57
C TYR A 207 -20.52 -3.33 -12.55
N LEU A 208 -19.22 -3.11 -12.33
CA LEU A 208 -18.17 -3.59 -13.22
C LEU A 208 -17.61 -4.94 -12.77
N PRO A 209 -17.11 -5.77 -13.71
CA PRO A 209 -16.41 -6.99 -13.36
C PRO A 209 -15.26 -6.71 -12.41
N ARG A 210 -15.15 -7.55 -11.38
CA ARG A 210 -14.15 -7.38 -10.31
C ARG A 210 -12.83 -8.10 -10.60
N SER A 211 -12.60 -8.51 -11.84
CA SER A 211 -11.43 -9.32 -12.22
C SER A 211 -10.10 -8.61 -11.93
N THR A 212 -10.08 -7.27 -11.90
CA THR A 212 -8.89 -6.48 -11.56
C THR A 212 -9.22 -5.35 -10.60
N GLY A 213 -8.26 -5.00 -9.75
CA GLY A 213 -8.41 -3.95 -8.74
C GLY A 213 -7.59 -4.23 -7.50
N GLU A 214 -8.13 -3.84 -6.34
CA GLU A 214 -7.44 -4.00 -5.06
C GLU A 214 -8.42 -4.31 -3.93
N ILE A 215 -7.90 -4.91 -2.86
CA ILE A 215 -8.57 -5.07 -1.58
C ILE A 215 -7.93 -4.06 -0.64
N VAL A 216 -8.76 -3.21 -0.06
CA VAL A 216 -8.35 -2.27 0.98
C VAL A 216 -8.99 -2.67 2.30
N VAL A 217 -8.20 -2.65 3.37
CA VAL A 217 -8.64 -2.95 4.72
C VAL A 217 -8.04 -1.95 5.69
N CYS A 218 -8.83 -1.53 6.68
CA CYS A 218 -8.32 -0.81 7.84
C CYS A 218 -8.51 -1.70 9.06
N CYS A 219 -7.45 -1.82 9.86
CA CYS A 219 -7.40 -2.61 11.06
C CYS A 219 -6.99 -1.74 12.25
N ARG A 220 -7.34 -2.21 13.45
CA ARG A 220 -6.75 -1.75 14.72
C ARG A 220 -6.05 -2.93 15.40
N PRO A 221 -5.07 -2.71 16.29
CA PRO A 221 -4.52 -3.77 17.12
C PRO A 221 -5.63 -4.43 17.97
N GLU A 222 -5.50 -5.73 18.22
CA GLU A 222 -6.34 -6.47 19.18
C GLU A 222 -5.87 -6.31 20.62
#